data_AF-A0A0P6X0U5-F1
#
_entry.id   AF-A0A0P6X0U5-F1
#
_cell.length_a   1.000
_cell.length_b   1.000
_cell.length_c   1.000
_cell.angle_alpha   90.00
_cell.angle_beta   90.00
_cell.angle_gamma   90.00
#
_symmetry.space_group_name_H-M   'P 1'
#
loop_
_entity.id
_entity.type
_entity.pdbx_description
1 polymer ?
#
loop_
_entity_poly.entity_id
_entity_poly.type
_entity_poly.pdbx_seq_one_letter_code
_entity_poly.pdbx_strand_id
1 'polypeptide(L)'
;MNRKSTVLVILIIIAVLILGILGVVYLQGAVPDTIKSNISMGDSDKAKVRCEEVVKASLRNAVKAKFSGQKVDSLGKNRFQVTGKVDAPNASGIIVRGNYNCIFNFNTKSFDLLSLEGDDVWKPLKK
;
A
#
# COMPACT_ATOMS: atom_id res chain seq x y z
N MET A 1 53.66 20.90 -4.12
CA MET A 1 52.22 20.52 -4.11
C MET A 1 51.58 20.95 -5.42
N ASN A 2 51.27 19.99 -6.30
CA ASN A 2 50.74 20.25 -7.64
C ASN A 2 49.28 20.71 -7.57
N ARG A 3 49.04 22.03 -7.67
CA ARG A 3 47.72 22.69 -7.65
C ARG A 3 46.69 22.07 -8.61
N LYS A 4 47.13 21.40 -9.68
CA LYS A 4 46.27 20.70 -10.64
C LYS A 4 45.57 19.47 -10.03
N SER A 5 46.20 18.79 -9.07
CA SER A 5 45.67 17.57 -8.45
C SER A 5 44.59 17.88 -7.42
N THR A 6 44.73 18.98 -6.66
CA THR A 6 43.73 19.41 -5.66
C THR A 6 42.42 19.87 -6.30
N VAL A 7 42.49 20.58 -7.44
CA VAL A 7 41.28 21.02 -8.17
C VAL A 7 40.50 19.82 -8.72
N LEU A 8 41.21 18.80 -9.22
CA LEU A 8 40.59 17.60 -9.78
C LEU A 8 39.87 16.77 -8.70
N VAL A 9 40.45 16.68 -7.50
CA VAL A 9 39.82 16.03 -6.34
C VAL A 9 38.54 16.77 -5.90
N ILE A 10 38.56 18.11 -5.86
CA ILE A 10 37.38 18.91 -5.49
C ILE A 10 36.24 18.71 -6.50
N LEU A 11 36.55 18.67 -7.80
CA LEU A 11 35.54 18.44 -8.85
C LEU A 11 34.89 17.06 -8.74
N ILE A 12 35.65 16.02 -8.39
CA ILE A 12 35.11 14.67 -8.18
C ILE A 12 34.13 14.66 -6.99
N ILE A 13 34.49 15.31 -5.88
CA ILE A 13 33.63 15.38 -4.69
C ILE A 13 32.31 16.08 -5.01
N ILE A 14 32.36 17.19 -5.75
CA ILE A 14 31.15 17.91 -6.19
C ILE A 14 30.28 17.03 -7.10
N ALA A 15 30.88 16.31 -8.04
CA ALA A 15 30.14 15.42 -8.94
C ALA A 15 29.43 14.28 -8.17
N VAL A 16 30.10 13.68 -7.17
CA VAL A 16 29.50 12.63 -6.33
C VAL A 16 28.34 13.17 -5.50
N LEU A 17 28.47 14.39 -4.95
CA LEU A 17 27.39 15.05 -4.20
C LEU A 17 26.17 15.30 -5.08
N ILE A 18 26.36 15.81 -6.30
CA ILE A 18 25.26 16.06 -7.24
C ILE A 18 24.55 14.75 -7.62
N LEU A 19 25.31 13.69 -7.92
CA LEU A 19 24.75 12.38 -8.23
C LEU A 19 23.97 11.79 -7.05
N GLY A 20 24.46 11.98 -5.82
CA GLY A 20 23.74 11.54 -4.61
C GLY A 20 22.40 12.24 -4.43
N ILE A 21 22.36 13.58 -4.61
CA ILE A 21 21.12 14.36 -4.51
C ILE A 21 20.11 13.94 -5.59
N LEU A 22 20.57 13.81 -6.84
CA LEU A 22 19.72 13.36 -7.94
C LEU A 22 19.17 11.94 -7.69
N GLY A 23 19.99 11.03 -7.15
CA GLY A 23 19.56 9.69 -6.77
C GLY A 23 18.45 9.69 -5.72
N VAL A 24 18.57 10.53 -4.68
CA VAL A 24 17.54 10.66 -3.64
C VAL A 24 16.24 11.24 -4.20
N VAL A 25 16.32 12.27 -5.06
CA VAL A 25 15.13 12.87 -5.71
C VAL A 25 14.44 11.86 -6.62
N TYR A 26 15.22 11.08 -7.39
CA TYR A 26 14.67 10.05 -8.26
C TYR A 26 14.00 8.92 -7.48
N LEU A 27 14.61 8.49 -6.37
CA LEU A 27 14.04 7.49 -5.46
C LEU A 27 12.74 7.99 -4.82
N GLN A 28 12.63 9.28 -4.47
CA GLN A 28 11.38 9.84 -3.94
C GLN A 28 10.25 9.89 -4.99
N GLY A 29 10.57 10.06 -6.27
CA GLY A 29 9.58 10.01 -7.37
C GLY A 29 9.14 8.59 -7.76
N ALA A 30 9.92 7.56 -7.41
CA ALA A 30 9.60 6.16 -7.66
C ALA A 30 8.79 5.50 -6.52
N VAL A 31 8.59 6.20 -5.39
CA VAL A 31 7.65 5.76 -4.37
C VAL A 31 6.24 6.08 -4.87
N PRO A 32 5.36 5.09 -5.08
CA PRO A 32 4.02 5.34 -5.58
C PRO A 32 3.27 6.32 -4.67
N ASP A 33 2.63 7.31 -5.30
CA ASP A 33 1.82 8.39 -4.70
C ASP A 33 0.53 7.90 -4.00
N THR A 34 0.49 6.68 -3.45
CA THR A 34 -0.64 6.21 -2.63
C THR A 34 -0.77 6.95 -1.29
N ILE A 35 0.22 7.79 -0.92
CA ILE A 35 0.18 8.58 0.32
C ILE A 35 -0.21 10.05 0.09
N LYS A 36 -0.08 10.60 -1.13
CA LYS A 36 -0.27 12.05 -1.37
C LYS A 36 -1.71 12.49 -1.70
N SER A 37 -2.65 11.58 -1.93
CA SER A 37 -4.02 11.93 -2.34
C SER A 37 -5.08 11.92 -1.22
N ASN A 38 -4.70 11.91 0.06
CA ASN A 38 -5.64 11.72 1.18
C ASN A 38 -5.81 12.93 2.12
N ILE A 39 -5.77 14.15 1.61
CA ILE A 39 -5.94 15.37 2.44
C ILE A 39 -7.43 15.68 2.75
N SER A 40 -8.40 14.98 2.15
CA SER A 40 -9.83 15.21 2.48
C SER A 40 -10.71 13.96 2.45
N MET A 41 -10.16 12.76 2.61
CA MET A 41 -10.96 11.56 2.85
C MET A 41 -11.23 11.41 4.35
N GLY A 42 -12.51 11.21 4.72
CA GLY A 42 -12.88 10.85 6.09
C GLY A 42 -12.22 9.53 6.50
N ASP A 43 -11.99 9.33 7.81
CA ASP A 43 -11.27 8.17 8.31
C ASP A 43 -11.92 6.84 7.90
N SER A 44 -13.24 6.84 7.74
CA SER A 44 -14.00 5.70 7.20
C SER A 44 -13.62 5.35 5.76
N ASP A 45 -13.41 6.34 4.89
CA ASP A 45 -13.03 6.08 3.49
C ASP A 45 -11.57 5.67 3.37
N LYS A 46 -10.69 6.23 4.22
CA LYS A 46 -9.31 5.74 4.35
C LYS A 46 -9.28 4.27 4.79
N ALA A 47 -10.15 3.88 5.73
CA ALA A 47 -10.27 2.49 6.15
C ALA A 47 -10.73 1.57 5.00
N LYS A 48 -11.67 2.00 4.15
CA LYS A 48 -12.08 1.24 2.96
C LYS A 48 -10.92 1.00 2.01
N VAL A 49 -10.21 2.07 1.64
CA VAL A 49 -9.09 2.00 0.70
C VAL A 49 -8.01 1.06 1.24
N ARG A 50 -7.67 1.17 2.53
CA ARG A 50 -6.69 0.27 3.16
C ARG A 50 -7.16 -1.18 3.21
N CYS A 51 -8.44 -1.43 3.50
CA CYS A 51 -8.99 -2.79 3.43
C CYS A 51 -8.86 -3.37 2.02
N GLU A 52 -9.22 -2.61 0.99
CA GLU A 52 -9.06 -3.07 -0.38
C GLU A 52 -7.61 -3.40 -0.73
N GLU A 53 -6.66 -2.57 -0.32
CA GLU A 53 -5.23 -2.81 -0.56
C GLU A 53 -4.76 -4.12 0.09
N VAL A 54 -5.15 -4.35 1.35
CA VAL A 54 -4.82 -5.59 2.08
C VAL A 54 -5.44 -6.81 1.41
N VAL A 55 -6.71 -6.72 1.02
CA VAL A 55 -7.40 -7.81 0.33
C VAL A 55 -6.76 -8.05 -1.04
N LYS A 56 -6.48 -6.99 -1.83
CA LYS A 56 -5.78 -7.08 -3.12
C LYS A 56 -4.41 -7.75 -2.96
N ALA A 57 -3.63 -7.36 -1.95
CA ALA A 57 -2.32 -7.96 -1.68
C ALA A 57 -2.40 -9.46 -1.32
N SER A 58 -3.53 -9.90 -0.77
CA SER A 58 -3.78 -11.31 -0.44
C SER A 58 -4.23 -12.14 -1.65
N LEU A 59 -4.73 -11.50 -2.72
CA LEU A 59 -5.21 -12.17 -3.93
C LEU A 59 -4.07 -12.51 -4.89
N ARG A 60 -4.08 -13.72 -5.45
CA ARG A 60 -3.12 -14.12 -6.50
C ARG A 60 -3.21 -13.27 -7.77
N ASN A 61 -4.38 -12.74 -8.09
CA ASN A 61 -4.61 -11.94 -9.29
C ASN A 61 -5.45 -10.70 -8.97
N ALA A 62 -4.79 -9.72 -8.35
CA ALA A 62 -5.42 -8.48 -7.90
C ALA A 62 -5.94 -7.58 -9.03
N VAL A 63 -5.37 -7.68 -10.24
CA VAL A 63 -5.64 -6.76 -11.37
C VAL A 63 -7.09 -6.83 -11.84
N LYS A 64 -7.73 -8.01 -11.72
CA LYS A 64 -9.11 -8.24 -12.15
C LYS A 64 -10.10 -8.33 -10.98
N ALA A 65 -9.65 -8.06 -9.76
CA ALA A 65 -10.50 -8.12 -8.59
C ALA A 65 -11.49 -6.93 -8.58
N LYS A 66 -12.78 -7.22 -8.42
CA LYS A 66 -13.85 -6.23 -8.29
C LYS A 66 -14.40 -6.23 -6.88
N PHE A 67 -14.38 -5.07 -6.24
CA PHE A 67 -14.88 -4.88 -4.88
C PHE A 67 -16.30 -4.32 -4.93
N SER A 68 -17.20 -4.83 -4.09
CA SER A 68 -18.59 -4.40 -4.06
C SER A 68 -19.21 -4.53 -2.67
N GLY A 69 -20.27 -3.76 -2.42
CA GLY A 69 -21.06 -3.87 -1.18
C GLY A 69 -20.31 -3.47 0.09
N GLN A 70 -19.33 -2.57 -0.01
CA GLN A 70 -18.52 -2.15 1.12
C GLN A 70 -19.31 -1.40 2.18
N LYS A 71 -19.14 -1.82 3.43
CA LYS A 71 -19.67 -1.15 4.61
C LYS A 71 -18.55 -0.90 5.60
N VAL A 72 -18.63 0.23 6.30
CA VAL A 72 -17.69 0.61 7.34
C VAL A 72 -18.46 0.85 8.61
N ASP A 73 -18.15 0.07 9.63
CA ASP A 73 -18.71 0.21 10.96
C ASP A 73 -17.61 0.71 11.89
N SER A 74 -17.90 1.77 12.66
CA SER A 74 -16.99 2.25 13.70
C SER A 74 -17.21 1.43 14.96
N LEU A 75 -16.17 0.73 15.40
CA LEU A 75 -16.18 -0.07 16.63
C LEU A 75 -15.77 0.76 17.87
N GLY A 76 -15.59 2.07 17.71
CA GLY A 76 -15.13 2.99 18.75
C GLY A 76 -13.62 2.96 18.95
N LYS A 77 -13.09 3.97 19.68
CA LYS A 77 -11.64 4.11 20.00
C LYS A 77 -10.73 3.98 18.76
N ASN A 78 -11.10 4.66 17.66
CA ASN A 78 -10.38 4.63 16.39
C ASN A 78 -10.31 3.25 15.70
N ARG A 79 -11.20 2.32 16.05
CA ARG A 79 -11.30 1.02 15.37
C ARG A 79 -12.39 1.05 14.32
N PHE A 80 -12.05 0.51 13.16
CA PHE A 80 -12.95 0.44 12.02
C PHE A 80 -13.05 -1.01 11.56
N GLN A 81 -14.27 -1.46 11.34
CA GLN A 81 -14.56 -2.72 10.70
C GLN A 81 -15.03 -2.43 9.28
N VAL A 82 -14.38 -3.03 8.30
CA VAL A 82 -14.74 -2.90 6.88
C VAL A 82 -15.17 -4.27 6.38
N THR A 83 -16.43 -4.38 6.00
CA THR A 83 -16.97 -5.61 5.39
C THR A 83 -17.29 -5.36 3.93
N GLY A 84 -17.15 -6.38 3.10
CA GLY A 84 -17.48 -6.27 1.69
C GLY A 84 -17.39 -7.58 0.95
N LYS A 85 -17.60 -7.51 -0.36
CA LYS A 85 -17.48 -8.63 -1.28
C LYS A 85 -16.40 -8.33 -2.30
N VAL A 86 -15.64 -9.36 -2.65
CA VAL A 86 -14.69 -9.30 -3.74
C VAL A 86 -14.99 -10.43 -4.73
N ASP A 87 -14.97 -10.08 -6.01
CA ASP A 87 -15.07 -10.99 -7.14
C ASP A 87 -13.69 -10.99 -7.80
N ALA A 88 -12.94 -12.10 -7.69
CA ALA A 88 -11.60 -12.19 -8.24
C ALA A 88 -11.39 -13.52 -8.98
N PRO A 89 -10.64 -13.52 -10.10
CA PRO A 89 -10.34 -14.76 -10.80
C PRO A 89 -9.34 -15.61 -10.01
N ASN A 90 -9.62 -16.89 -9.90
CA ASN A 90 -8.67 -17.87 -9.37
C ASN A 90 -7.58 -18.20 -10.41
N ALA A 91 -6.66 -19.11 -10.07
CA ALA A 91 -5.58 -19.53 -10.96
C ALA A 91 -6.07 -20.12 -12.30
N SER A 92 -7.29 -20.66 -12.34
CA SER A 92 -7.95 -21.20 -13.54
C SER A 92 -8.73 -20.15 -14.33
N GLY A 93 -8.70 -18.87 -13.92
CA GLY A 93 -9.42 -17.78 -14.56
C GLY A 93 -10.92 -17.72 -14.26
N ILE A 94 -11.43 -18.60 -13.40
CA ILE A 94 -12.83 -18.59 -12.96
C ILE A 94 -13.00 -17.50 -11.92
N ILE A 95 -14.00 -16.63 -12.11
CA ILE A 95 -14.35 -15.60 -11.13
C ILE A 95 -14.98 -16.31 -9.93
N VAL A 96 -14.31 -16.23 -8.80
CA VAL A 96 -14.87 -16.66 -7.53
C VAL A 96 -15.31 -15.43 -6.77
N ARG A 97 -16.42 -15.56 -6.04
CA ARG A 97 -16.93 -14.53 -5.14
C ARG A 97 -16.70 -14.96 -3.72
N GLY A 98 -16.52 -13.98 -2.86
CA GLY A 98 -16.34 -14.23 -1.44
C GLY A 98 -16.34 -12.93 -0.66
N ASN A 99 -16.58 -13.09 0.62
CA ASN A 99 -16.71 -11.98 1.53
C ASN A 99 -15.35 -11.73 2.19
N TYR A 100 -15.13 -10.49 2.58
CA TYR A 100 -14.00 -10.11 3.40
C TYR A 100 -14.47 -9.20 4.54
N ASN A 101 -13.74 -9.29 5.65
CA ASN A 101 -13.91 -8.49 6.84
C ASN A 101 -12.51 -8.06 7.33
N CYS A 102 -12.21 -6.78 7.23
CA CYS A 102 -11.00 -6.19 7.78
C CYS A 102 -11.34 -5.45 9.07
N ILE A 103 -10.58 -5.69 10.13
CA ILE A 103 -10.65 -4.88 11.34
C ILE A 103 -9.33 -4.11 11.46
N PHE A 104 -9.42 -2.78 11.51
CA PHE A 104 -8.27 -1.89 11.68
C PHE A 104 -8.31 -1.19 13.02
N ASN A 105 -7.12 -0.96 13.57
CA ASN A 105 -6.91 0.05 14.59
C ASN A 105 -6.21 1.25 13.95
N PHE A 106 -6.84 2.42 14.02
CA PHE A 106 -6.21 3.66 13.60
C PHE A 106 -5.42 4.23 14.77
N ASN A 107 -4.11 4.06 14.71
CA ASN A 107 -3.21 4.84 15.52
C ASN A 107 -2.86 6.12 14.76
N THR A 108 -2.49 7.19 15.47
CA THR A 108 -2.24 8.54 14.93
C THR A 108 -1.24 8.60 13.76
N LYS A 109 -0.54 7.50 13.45
CA LYS A 109 0.44 7.36 12.37
C LYS A 109 0.23 6.15 11.44
N SER A 110 -0.63 5.18 11.78
CA SER A 110 -0.76 3.94 11.00
C SER A 110 -2.14 3.28 11.11
N PHE A 111 -2.50 2.54 10.06
CA PHE A 111 -3.60 1.57 10.09
C PHE A 111 -2.99 0.21 10.38
N ASP A 112 -3.17 -0.27 11.61
CA ASP A 112 -2.72 -1.60 11.98
C ASP A 112 -3.87 -2.58 11.70
N LEU A 113 -3.67 -3.51 10.78
CA LEU A 113 -4.61 -4.60 10.51
C LEU A 113 -4.64 -5.53 11.72
N LEU A 114 -5.76 -5.56 12.43
CA LEU A 114 -5.96 -6.43 13.58
C LEU A 114 -6.42 -7.82 13.16
N SER A 115 -7.29 -7.89 12.16
CA SER A 115 -7.81 -9.14 11.63
C SER A 115 -8.22 -8.98 10.18
N LEU A 116 -7.95 -10.01 9.39
CA LEU A 116 -8.48 -10.19 8.05
C LEU A 116 -9.17 -11.55 8.01
N GLU A 117 -10.50 -11.52 7.98
CA GLU A 117 -11.30 -12.71 7.78
C GLU A 117 -11.85 -12.69 6.36
N GLY A 118 -11.79 -13.84 5.70
CA GLY A 118 -12.35 -14.01 4.37
C GLY A 118 -12.59 -15.48 4.08
N ASP A 119 -13.50 -15.72 3.15
CA ASP A 119 -13.79 -17.08 2.67
C ASP A 119 -12.50 -17.74 2.16
N ASP A 120 -12.38 -19.07 2.31
CA ASP A 120 -11.16 -19.87 1.99
C ASP A 120 -10.67 -19.71 0.55
N VAL A 121 -11.51 -19.14 -0.31
CA VAL A 121 -11.28 -18.85 -1.71
C VAL A 121 -10.02 -18.00 -1.96
N TRP A 122 -9.65 -17.12 -1.03
CA TRP A 122 -8.55 -16.15 -1.21
C TRP A 122 -7.31 -16.45 -0.38
N LYS A 123 -7.38 -17.46 0.50
CA LYS A 123 -6.24 -17.78 1.36
C LYS A 123 -5.08 -18.20 0.44
N PRO A 124 -3.87 -17.69 0.67
CA PRO A 124 -2.71 -18.17 -0.07
C PRO A 124 -2.63 -19.69 0.15
N LEU A 125 -2.66 -20.47 -0.93
CA LEU A 125 -2.42 -21.91 -0.88
C LEU A 125 -1.13 -22.10 -0.06
N LYS A 126 -1.24 -22.75 1.10
CA LYS A 126 -0.08 -23.13 1.90
C LYS A 126 0.87 -23.86 0.96
N LYS A 127 2.06 -23.31 0.77
CA LYS A 127 3.15 -23.99 0.07
C LYS A 127 3.56 -25.22 0.84
#